data_AF-A0A2E8H636-F1
#
_entry.id   AF-A0A2E8H636-F1
#
_cell.length_a   1.000
_cell.length_b   1.000
_cell.length_c   1.000
_cell.angle_alpha   90.00
_cell.angle_beta   90.00
_cell.angle_gamma   90.00
#
_symmetry.space_group_name_H-M   'P 1'
#
loop_
_entity.id
_entity.type
_entity.pdbx_description
1 polymer ?
#
loop_
_entity_poly.entity_id
_entity_poly.type
_entity_poly.pdbx_seq_one_letter_code
_entity_poly.pdbx_strand_id
1 'polypeptide(L)'
;MEAEGARAIYSELGAVPVINAMGNLTMLGGSSPSATVRAAMEQAGRFYVDMDQLLEGSGRVVADLLGCEAALVTPGCAAALLLGTAACVAGDDPERMSRLPDTTGMKGEVVIQAPQHYKYERVVRMAG
;
A
#
# COMPACT_ATOMS: atom_id res chain seq x y z
N MET A 1 -28.54 -8.57 16.59
CA MET A 1 -29.14 -7.57 15.68
C MET A 1 -28.09 -6.92 14.76
N GLU A 2 -27.03 -6.29 15.27
CA GLU A 2 -25.95 -5.74 14.41
C GLU A 2 -25.20 -6.79 13.57
N ALA A 3 -24.84 -7.94 14.18
CA ALA A 3 -24.13 -9.01 13.47
C ALA A 3 -24.97 -9.66 12.35
N GLU A 4 -26.28 -9.64 12.48
CA GLU A 4 -27.22 -10.21 11.50
C GLU A 4 -27.41 -9.26 10.32
N GLY A 5 -27.53 -7.96 10.59
CA GLY A 5 -27.51 -6.93 9.54
C GLY A 5 -26.18 -6.89 8.77
N ALA A 6 -25.04 -7.06 9.45
CA ALA A 6 -23.74 -7.13 8.79
C ALA A 6 -23.60 -8.36 7.87
N ARG A 7 -24.18 -9.51 8.25
CA ARG A 7 -24.21 -10.71 7.40
C ARG A 7 -25.14 -10.54 6.21
N ALA A 8 -26.27 -9.84 6.39
CA ALA A 8 -27.22 -9.55 5.32
C ALA A 8 -26.57 -8.80 4.16
N ILE A 9 -25.72 -7.80 4.44
CA ILE A 9 -24.97 -7.03 3.42
C ILE A 9 -24.18 -7.95 2.48
N TYR A 10 -23.42 -8.90 3.03
CA TYR A 10 -22.65 -9.84 2.20
C TYR A 10 -23.54 -10.86 1.50
N SER A 11 -24.61 -11.31 2.17
CA SER A 11 -25.57 -12.25 1.58
C SER A 11 -26.31 -11.65 0.37
N GLU A 12 -26.65 -10.37 0.40
CA GLU A 12 -27.25 -9.63 -0.72
C GLU A 12 -26.31 -9.59 -1.94
N LEU A 13 -24.99 -9.58 -1.70
CA LEU A 13 -23.96 -9.66 -2.73
C LEU A 13 -23.61 -11.12 -3.13
N GLY A 14 -24.29 -12.13 -2.56
CA GLY A 14 -24.00 -13.54 -2.81
C GLY A 14 -22.72 -14.07 -2.15
N ALA A 15 -22.18 -13.35 -1.17
CA ALA A 15 -20.97 -13.72 -0.45
C ALA A 15 -21.30 -14.30 0.94
N VAL A 16 -20.45 -15.22 1.41
CA VAL A 16 -20.59 -15.87 2.72
C VAL A 16 -19.50 -15.36 3.67
N PRO A 17 -19.85 -14.72 4.80
CA PRO A 17 -18.88 -14.31 5.82
C PRO A 17 -18.13 -15.51 6.42
N VAL A 18 -16.83 -15.34 6.68
CA VAL A 18 -15.95 -16.42 7.19
C VAL A 18 -15.30 -16.04 8.52
N ILE A 19 -14.88 -17.05 9.28
CA ILE A 19 -13.97 -16.87 10.42
C ILE A 19 -12.54 -16.93 9.89
N ASN A 20 -11.82 -15.82 9.99
CA ASN A 20 -10.43 -15.74 9.54
C ASN A 20 -9.46 -16.09 10.68
N ALA A 21 -8.79 -17.23 10.57
CA ALA A 21 -7.71 -17.68 11.45
C ALA A 21 -6.32 -17.67 10.78
N MET A 22 -6.18 -17.00 9.64
CA MET A 22 -4.95 -16.93 8.83
C MET A 22 -4.25 -15.56 8.91
N GLY A 23 -4.66 -14.69 9.82
CA GLY A 23 -4.10 -13.34 9.98
C GLY A 23 -4.68 -12.34 8.98
N ASN A 24 -3.88 -11.38 8.51
CA ASN A 24 -4.29 -10.29 7.62
C ASN A 24 -4.31 -10.67 6.14
N LEU A 25 -4.99 -11.78 5.81
CA LEU A 25 -5.01 -12.35 4.47
C LEU A 25 -5.75 -11.45 3.45
N THR A 26 -5.05 -11.04 2.39
CA THR A 26 -5.60 -10.21 1.30
C THR A 26 -6.86 -10.81 0.66
N MET A 27 -6.90 -12.14 0.48
CA MET A 27 -8.04 -12.83 -0.12
C MET A 27 -9.32 -12.74 0.74
N LEU A 28 -9.19 -12.42 2.02
CA LEU A 28 -10.30 -12.25 2.96
C LEU A 28 -10.54 -10.79 3.36
N GLY A 29 -9.99 -9.84 2.60
CA GLY A 29 -10.16 -8.40 2.85
C GLY A 29 -9.14 -7.79 3.82
N GLY A 30 -8.11 -8.54 4.22
CA GLY A 30 -7.01 -8.02 5.03
C GLY A 30 -7.37 -7.85 6.51
N SER A 31 -7.13 -6.66 7.06
CA SER A 31 -7.33 -6.36 8.48
C SER A 31 -8.63 -5.59 8.71
N SER A 32 -9.30 -5.83 9.83
CA SER A 32 -10.45 -5.03 10.26
C SER A 32 -10.00 -3.82 11.07
N PRO A 33 -10.32 -2.58 10.68
CA PRO A 33 -9.97 -1.40 11.46
C PRO A 33 -10.63 -1.40 12.84
N SER A 34 -9.92 -0.93 13.87
CA SER A 34 -10.47 -0.78 15.22
C SER A 34 -11.58 0.28 15.26
N ALA A 35 -12.40 0.26 16.32
CA ALA A 35 -13.46 1.26 16.50
C ALA A 35 -12.92 2.71 16.45
N THR A 36 -11.75 2.95 17.06
CA THR A 36 -11.07 4.25 17.04
C THR A 36 -10.67 4.67 15.63
N VAL A 37 -10.12 3.76 14.82
CA VAL A 37 -9.75 4.05 13.43
C VAL A 37 -10.99 4.34 12.58
N ARG A 38 -12.06 3.54 12.73
CA ARG A 38 -13.32 3.76 12.00
C ARG A 38 -13.93 5.13 12.31
N ALA A 39 -13.89 5.55 13.58
CA ALA A 39 -14.38 6.87 13.98
C ALA A 39 -13.54 8.01 13.36
N ALA A 40 -12.20 7.86 13.31
CA ALA A 40 -11.33 8.84 12.66
C ALA A 40 -11.58 8.92 11.15
N MET A 41 -11.78 7.79 10.46
CA MET A 41 -12.12 7.76 9.04
C MET A 41 -13.43 8.51 8.74
N GLU A 42 -14.47 8.29 9.54
CA GLU A 42 -15.77 8.98 9.43
C GLU A 42 -15.64 10.50 9.65
N GLN A 43 -14.79 10.93 10.59
CA GLN A 43 -14.53 12.35 10.83
C GLN A 43 -13.74 12.98 9.67
N ALA A 44 -12.69 12.31 9.20
CA ALA A 44 -11.85 12.79 8.11
C ALA A 44 -12.61 12.90 6.78
N GLY A 45 -13.53 11.97 6.50
CA GLY A 45 -14.33 11.95 5.27
C GLY A 45 -15.26 13.18 5.07
N ARG A 46 -15.32 14.09 6.05
CA ARG A 46 -16.12 15.33 5.99
C ARG A 46 -15.38 16.49 5.33
N PHE A 47 -14.09 16.33 5.03
CA PHE A 47 -13.23 17.42 4.57
C PHE A 47 -12.40 16.99 3.35
N TYR A 48 -12.08 17.97 2.52
CA TYR A 48 -11.06 17.86 1.48
C TYR A 48 -9.77 18.51 1.98
N VAL A 49 -8.62 17.96 1.60
CA VAL A 49 -7.30 18.47 1.95
C VAL A 49 -6.38 18.42 0.73
N ASP A 50 -5.31 19.19 0.79
CA ASP A 50 -4.17 19.02 -0.11
C ASP A 50 -3.51 17.67 0.17
N MET A 51 -3.44 16.81 -0.85
CA MET A 51 -2.92 15.46 -0.71
C MET A 51 -1.42 15.41 -0.49
N ASP A 52 -0.67 16.39 -1.01
CA ASP A 52 0.78 16.44 -0.82
C ASP A 52 1.08 16.75 0.65
N GLN A 53 0.34 17.69 1.24
CA GLN A 53 0.44 18.00 2.68
C GLN A 53 0.02 16.81 3.56
N LEU A 54 -1.03 16.07 3.16
CA LEU A 54 -1.45 14.88 3.88
C LEU A 54 -0.40 13.76 3.81
N LEU A 55 0.21 13.53 2.65
CA LEU A 55 1.28 12.55 2.48
C LEU A 55 2.53 12.93 3.26
N GLU A 56 2.92 14.20 3.27
CA GLU A 56 4.04 14.70 4.08
C GLU A 56 3.76 14.55 5.59
N GLY A 57 2.55 14.93 6.04
CA GLY A 57 2.13 14.78 7.43
C GLY A 57 2.09 13.33 7.90
N SER A 58 1.43 12.46 7.14
CA SER A 58 1.35 11.04 7.46
C SER A 58 2.70 10.33 7.36
N GLY A 59 3.53 10.72 6.40
CA GLY A 59 4.90 10.24 6.25
C GLY A 59 5.76 10.52 7.48
N ARG A 60 5.71 11.75 8.02
CA ARG A 60 6.42 12.10 9.27
C ARG A 60 6.00 11.23 10.45
N VAL A 61 4.69 11.01 10.63
CA VAL A 61 4.18 10.13 11.70
C VAL A 61 4.75 8.71 11.57
N VAL A 62 4.77 8.15 10.36
CA VAL A 62 5.31 6.80 10.13
C VAL A 62 6.84 6.78 10.32
N ALA A 63 7.55 7.80 9.85
CA ALA A 63 8.99 7.92 10.01
C ALA A 63 9.40 7.97 11.50
N ASP A 64 8.70 8.77 12.30
CA ASP A 64 8.91 8.87 13.75
C ASP A 64 8.68 7.52 14.45
N LEU A 65 7.63 6.78 14.06
CA LEU A 65 7.33 5.46 14.62
C LEU A 65 8.38 4.40 14.27
N LEU A 66 8.96 4.48 13.08
CA LEU A 66 9.95 3.52 12.60
C LEU A 66 11.40 3.91 12.92
N GLY A 67 11.63 5.16 13.34
CA GLY A 67 12.98 5.69 13.57
C GLY A 67 13.80 5.83 12.27
N CYS A 68 13.14 6.18 11.16
CA CYS A 68 13.80 6.39 9.87
C CYS A 68 13.71 7.86 9.42
N GLU A 69 14.53 8.24 8.44
CA GLU A 69 14.64 9.65 7.99
C GLU A 69 13.38 10.14 7.27
N ALA A 70 12.71 9.25 6.54
CA ALA A 70 11.48 9.55 5.80
C ALA A 70 10.64 8.29 5.61
N ALA A 71 9.32 8.48 5.42
CA ALA A 71 8.40 7.42 5.04
C ALA A 71 7.33 7.98 4.10
N LEU A 72 6.82 7.13 3.21
CA LEU A 72 5.76 7.48 2.25
C LEU A 72 4.61 6.49 2.36
N VAL A 73 3.40 7.02 2.58
CA VAL A 73 2.17 6.23 2.53
C VAL A 73 1.82 5.96 1.07
N THR A 74 1.59 4.70 0.73
CA THR A 74 1.20 4.25 -0.62
C THR A 74 -0.12 3.47 -0.55
N PRO A 75 -0.86 3.31 -1.67
CA PRO A 75 -2.13 2.58 -1.66
C PRO A 75 -1.97 1.07 -1.40
N GLY A 76 -0.75 0.55 -1.36
CA GLY A 76 -0.48 -0.85 -0.99
C GLY A 76 0.93 -1.30 -1.34
N CYS A 77 1.31 -2.50 -0.88
CA CYS A 77 2.69 -3.00 -1.01
C CYS A 77 3.19 -3.11 -2.45
N ALA A 78 2.30 -3.40 -3.41
CA ALA A 78 2.71 -3.47 -4.81
C ALA A 78 3.13 -2.08 -5.34
N ALA A 79 2.38 -1.03 -5.00
CA ALA A 79 2.73 0.34 -5.35
C ALA A 79 4.04 0.76 -4.67
N ALA A 80 4.22 0.43 -3.38
CA ALA A 80 5.47 0.71 -2.66
C ALA A 80 6.69 0.06 -3.31
N LEU A 81 6.61 -1.23 -3.66
CA LEU A 81 7.71 -1.97 -4.30
C LEU A 81 8.04 -1.40 -5.68
N LEU A 82 7.02 -1.12 -6.50
CA LEU A 82 7.21 -0.52 -7.82
C LEU A 82 7.86 0.87 -7.70
N LEU A 83 7.27 1.76 -6.89
CA LEU A 83 7.76 3.13 -6.73
C LEU A 83 9.18 3.17 -6.16
N GLY A 84 9.46 2.34 -5.14
CA GLY A 84 10.80 2.21 -4.57
C GLY A 84 11.82 1.68 -5.59
N THR A 85 11.43 0.68 -6.39
CA THR A 85 12.31 0.15 -7.45
C THR A 85 12.55 1.20 -8.53
N ALA A 86 11.51 1.89 -9.00
CA ALA A 86 11.59 2.95 -9.99
C ALA A 86 12.46 4.12 -9.52
N ALA A 87 12.31 4.55 -8.26
CA ALA A 87 13.14 5.58 -7.66
C ALA A 87 14.61 5.14 -7.60
N CYS A 88 14.88 3.89 -7.22
CA CYS A 88 16.22 3.34 -7.29
C CYS A 88 16.76 3.40 -8.71
N VAL A 89 16.05 2.88 -9.72
CA VAL A 89 16.47 2.79 -11.13
C VAL A 89 16.73 4.16 -11.75
N ALA A 90 15.78 5.10 -11.65
CA ALA A 90 15.86 6.41 -12.27
C ALA A 90 16.78 7.38 -11.51
N GLY A 91 16.84 7.26 -10.17
CA GLY A 91 17.47 8.27 -9.31
C GLY A 91 16.70 9.59 -9.34
N ASP A 92 17.40 10.70 -9.15
CA ASP A 92 16.82 12.06 -9.10
C ASP A 92 16.80 12.76 -10.49
N ASP A 93 16.81 12.00 -11.58
CA ASP A 93 16.85 12.51 -12.95
C ASP A 93 15.43 12.55 -13.58
N PRO A 94 14.85 13.74 -13.81
CA PRO A 94 13.50 13.87 -14.36
C PRO A 94 13.33 13.28 -15.76
N GLU A 95 14.39 13.30 -16.59
CA GLU A 95 14.34 12.72 -17.93
C GLU A 95 14.19 11.21 -17.82
N ARG A 96 14.96 10.58 -16.93
CA ARG A 96 14.84 9.14 -16.66
C ARG A 96 13.49 8.77 -16.06
N MET A 97 13.00 9.55 -15.10
CA MET A 97 11.67 9.33 -14.51
C MET A 97 10.57 9.35 -15.56
N SER A 98 10.60 10.34 -16.47
CA SER A 98 9.58 10.52 -17.51
C SER A 98 9.52 9.41 -18.55
N ARG A 99 10.61 8.65 -18.72
CA ARG A 99 10.74 7.57 -19.71
C ARG A 99 10.36 6.21 -19.17
N LEU A 100 10.22 6.03 -17.85
CA LEU A 100 9.80 4.76 -17.27
C LEU A 100 8.49 4.26 -17.91
N PRO A 101 8.37 2.97 -18.23
CA PRO A 101 9.28 1.88 -17.86
C PRO A 101 10.40 1.59 -18.88
N ASP A 102 10.72 2.47 -19.83
CA ASP A 102 11.92 2.31 -20.66
C ASP A 102 13.18 2.64 -19.85
N THR A 103 13.88 1.60 -19.40
CA THR A 103 15.10 1.70 -18.59
C THR A 103 16.38 1.57 -19.41
N THR A 104 16.31 1.72 -20.74
CA THR A 104 17.48 1.62 -21.62
C THR A 104 18.57 2.61 -21.20
N GLY A 105 19.76 2.08 -20.84
CA GLY A 105 20.89 2.87 -20.36
C GLY A 105 20.85 3.24 -18.87
N MET A 106 19.89 2.70 -18.11
CA MET A 106 19.79 2.84 -16.65
C MET A 106 20.28 1.56 -15.94
N LYS A 107 20.49 1.64 -14.63
CA LYS A 107 20.75 0.45 -13.79
C LYS A 107 19.45 -0.33 -13.59
N GLY A 108 19.51 -1.66 -13.49
CA GLY A 108 18.30 -2.51 -13.45
C GLY A 108 18.45 -3.80 -12.66
N GLU A 109 19.46 -3.92 -11.79
CA GLU A 109 19.68 -5.11 -10.98
C GLU A 109 19.06 -4.95 -9.59
N VAL A 110 18.23 -5.91 -9.18
CA VAL A 110 17.59 -5.93 -7.86
C VAL A 110 17.87 -7.26 -7.17
N VAL A 111 18.45 -7.19 -5.98
CA VAL A 111 18.72 -8.37 -5.14
C VAL A 111 17.47 -8.69 -4.31
N ILE A 112 16.99 -9.93 -4.43
CA ILE A 112 15.88 -10.45 -3.64
C ILE A 112 16.44 -11.50 -2.66
N GLN A 113 16.10 -11.35 -1.38
CA GLN A 113 16.46 -12.32 -0.35
C GLN A 113 15.73 -13.64 -0.60
N ALA A 114 16.42 -14.78 -0.47
CA ALA A 114 15.85 -16.08 -0.81
C ALA A 114 14.47 -16.39 -0.15
N PRO A 115 14.22 -16.05 1.13
CA PRO A 115 12.91 -16.23 1.75
C PRO A 115 11.80 -15.32 1.19
N GLN A 116 12.14 -14.29 0.42
CA GLN A 116 11.22 -13.36 -0.21
C GLN A 116 10.95 -13.67 -1.70
N HIS A 117 11.29 -14.88 -2.17
CA HIS A 117 10.81 -15.36 -3.45
C HIS A 117 9.35 -15.80 -3.35
N TYR A 118 8.44 -14.90 -3.70
CA TYR A 118 7.01 -15.14 -3.81
C TYR A 118 6.38 -14.21 -4.84
N LYS A 119 5.06 -14.31 -5.04
CA LYS A 119 4.30 -13.64 -6.11
C LYS A 119 4.51 -12.11 -6.27
N TYR A 120 5.09 -11.42 -5.29
CA TYR A 120 5.39 -9.99 -5.38
C TYR A 120 6.72 -9.67 -6.08
N GLU A 121 7.61 -10.64 -6.31
CA GLU A 121 8.86 -10.39 -7.03
C GLU A 121 8.63 -9.83 -8.44
N ARG A 122 7.51 -10.22 -9.08
CA ARG A 122 7.11 -9.68 -10.39
C ARG A 122 6.85 -8.18 -10.39
N VAL A 123 6.50 -7.60 -9.24
CA VAL A 123 6.19 -6.17 -9.10
C VAL A 123 7.45 -5.33 -9.27
N VAL A 124 8.60 -5.83 -8.81
CA VAL A 124 9.90 -5.17 -8.99
C VAL A 124 10.22 -5.01 -10.48
N ARG A 125 9.89 -6.01 -11.30
CA ARG A 125 10.10 -5.98 -12.75
C ARG A 125 9.17 -5.00 -13.49
N MET A 126 8.12 -4.49 -12.85
CA MET A 126 7.22 -3.52 -13.48
C MET A 126 7.86 -2.14 -13.67
N ALA A 127 9.00 -1.88 -13.02
CA ALA A 127 9.74 -0.63 -13.20
C ALA A 127 10.42 -0.51 -14.57
N GLY A 128 10.61 -1.62 -15.29
CA GLY A 128 11.29 -1.68 -16.58
C GLY A 128 12.51 -2.58 -16.60
#